data_AF-A0A7C0WF77-F1
#
_entry.id   AF-A0A7C0WF77-F1
#
_cell.length_a   1.000
_cell.length_b   1.000
_cell.length_c   1.000
_cell.angle_alpha   90.00
_cell.angle_beta   90.00
_cell.angle_gamma   90.00
#
_symmetry.space_group_name_H-M   'P 1'
#
loop_
_entity.id
_entity.type
_entity.pdbx_description
1 polymer ?
#
loop_
_entity_poly.entity_id
_entity_poly.type
_entity_poly.pdbx_seq_one_letter_code
_entity_poly.pdbx_strand_id
1 'polypeptide(L)' 'YKSEFNARGLGSGMYFYKIQIGDFVSSKKMILLK' A
#
# COMPACT_ATOMS: atom_id res chain seq x y z
N TYR A 1 10.65 -12.21 2.11
CA TYR A 1 10.07 -11.81 3.40
C TYR A 1 8.61 -11.42 3.15
N LYS A 2 7.66 -11.92 3.95
CA LYS A 2 6.22 -11.61 3.82
C LYS A 2 5.81 -10.81 5.06
N SER A 3 5.35 -9.57 4.87
CA SER A 3 4.78 -8.74 5.94
C SER A 3 3.29 -8.61 5.73
N GLU A 4 2.51 -8.74 6.81
CA GLU A 4 1.07 -8.55 6.77
C GLU A 4 0.73 -7.07 6.91
N PHE A 5 -0.13 -6.57 6.01
CA PHE A 5 -0.66 -5.23 6.09
C PHE A 5 -2.00 -5.26 6.83
N ASN A 6 -2.10 -4.50 7.92
CA ASN A 6 -3.33 -4.35 8.69
C ASN A 6 -4.01 -3.01 8.36
N ALA A 7 -5.15 -3.07 7.69
CA ALA A 7 -5.93 -1.91 7.27
C ALA A 7 -6.90 -1.39 8.36
N ARG A 8 -6.75 -1.78 9.64
CA ARG A 8 -7.61 -1.30 10.74
C ARG A 8 -7.60 0.22 10.82
N GLY A 9 -8.79 0.81 10.85
CA GLY A 9 -8.99 2.27 10.89
C GLY A 9 -9.03 2.95 9.52
N LEU A 10 -8.68 2.26 8.43
CA LEU A 10 -8.83 2.80 7.08
C LEU A 10 -10.25 2.57 6.54
N GLY A 11 -10.81 3.61 5.92
CA GLY A 11 -12.08 3.53 5.21
C GLY A 11 -11.94 2.84 3.85
N SER A 12 -13.04 2.34 3.30
CA SER A 12 -13.04 1.87 1.91
C SER A 12 -12.63 3.01 0.98
N GLY A 13 -11.75 2.73 0.01
CA GLY A 13 -11.22 3.76 -0.85
C GLY A 13 -9.99 3.34 -1.65
N MET A 14 -9.47 4.28 -2.42
CA MET A 14 -8.28 4.08 -3.25
C MET A 14 -7.05 4.64 -2.52
N TYR A 15 -6.06 3.77 -2.32
CA TYR A 15 -4.82 4.07 -1.62
C TYR A 15 -3.63 3.88 -2.57
N PHE A 16 -2.65 4.76 -2.47
CA PHE A 16 -1.39 4.62 -3.19
C PHE A 16 -0.29 4.27 -2.22
N TYR A 17 0.58 3.34 -2.61
CA TYR A 17 1.79 3.04 -1.86
C TYR A 17 3.02 3.13 -2.75
N LYS A 18 4.14 3.50 -2.14
CA LYS A 18 5.44 3.65 -2.79
C LYS A 18 6.44 2.73 -2.11
N ILE A 19 7.21 2.00 -2.90
CA ILE A 19 8.41 1.28 -2.45
C ILE A 19 9.62 2.01 -3.04
N GLN A 20 10.59 2.33 -2.19
CA GLN A 20 11.83 2.98 -2.60
C GLN A 20 13.03 2.20 -2.06
N ILE A 21 13.99 1.87 -2.94
CA ILE A 21 15.22 1.16 -2.61
C ILE A 21 16.35 1.80 -3.43
N GLY A 22 17.22 2.60 -2.78
CA GLY A 22 18.21 3.41 -3.49
C GLY A 22 17.53 4.33 -4.52
N ASP A 23 17.93 4.20 -5.77
CA ASP A 23 17.38 4.95 -6.91
C ASP A 23 16.09 4.33 -7.49
N PHE A 24 15.72 3.11 -7.07
CA PHE A 24 14.50 2.47 -7.53
C PHE A 24 13.28 3.02 -6.78
N VAL A 25 12.31 3.54 -7.53
CA VAL A 25 11.01 3.97 -7.02
C VAL A 25 9.90 3.25 -7.78
N SER A 26 9.01 2.58 -7.04
CA SER A 26 7.81 1.94 -7.60
C SER A 26 6.58 2.39 -6.85
N SER A 27 5.54 2.81 -7.58
CA SER A 27 4.23 3.13 -7.01
C SER A 27 3.18 2.13 -7.46
N LYS A 28 2.23 1.81 -6.57
CA LYS A 28 1.08 0.96 -6.88
C LYS A 28 -0.19 1.52 -6.24
N LYS A 29 -1.29 1.28 -6.92
CA LYS A 29 -2.64 1.61 -6.49
C LYS A 29 -3.30 0.39 -5.86
N MET A 30 -3.88 0.56 -4.69
CA MET A 30 -4.64 -0.43 -3.95
C MET A 30 -6.06 0.08 -3.77
N ILE A 31 -7.06 -0.78 -3.95
CA ILE A 31 -8.44 -0.47 -3.61
C ILE A 31 -8.75 -1.26 -2.35
N LEU A 32 -9.07 -0.56 -1.27
CA LEU A 32 -9.54 -1.16 -0.03
C LEU A 32 -11.06 -1.19 -0.06
N LEU A 33 -11.62 -2.38 0.08
CA LEU A 33 -13.05 -2.63 0.24
C LEU A 33 -13.23 -3.27 1.60
N LYS A 34 -14.11 -2.72 2.44
CA LYS A 34 -14.58 -3.37 3.67
C LYS A 34 -15.65 -4.41 3.38
#